data_AF-F6DQM2-F1
#
_entry.id   AF-F6DQM2-F1
#
_cell.length_a   1.000
_cell.length_b   1.000
_cell.length_c   1.000
_cell.angle_alpha   90.00
_cell.angle_beta   90.00
_cell.angle_gamma   90.00
#
_symmetry.space_group_name_H-M   'P 1'
#
loop_
_entity.id
_entity.type
_entity.pdbx_description
1 polymer ?
#
loop_
_entity_poly.entity_id
_entity_poly.type
_entity_poly.pdbx_seq_one_letter_code
_entity_poly.pdbx_strand_id
1 'polypeptide(L)'
;MITTITLNPAVDVRYNLDYFALDQSHRCADYQKTAGGKGLNVSRVLKILGHEIQATGFLGGGSGEFIAGELKKLDIDNRFVQIDQETRTCIAILSEGPVQTEILEAGPEIGQKYAAEFMERYVHLLKDATVICASGSLPRGLPEDYYCLLIRKAHEKKIKFILDTSGAALKKAIAHRPFLIKPNRAELEDLCGKACAGEKELVEQALALHQAGAENVVVSLGAEGAIYLNAQGAYKASVPEISCRNPVGSGDAMIAGFAHAVTNKMSLEDSLRFACACGIANAMEAETGKINCAVMDELRRQIRVVAIY
;
A
#
# COMPACT_ATOMS: atom_id res chain seq x y z
N MET A 1 -5.25 16.61 7.03
CA MET A 1 -4.03 15.93 6.55
C MET A 1 -4.35 14.46 6.29
N ILE A 2 -3.58 13.76 5.44
CA ILE A 2 -3.71 12.30 5.31
C ILE A 2 -2.68 11.62 6.22
N THR A 3 -3.11 10.66 7.04
CA THR A 3 -2.21 9.88 7.87
C THR A 3 -1.89 8.56 7.19
N THR A 4 -0.60 8.28 6.99
CA THR A 4 -0.13 7.01 6.44
C THR A 4 0.53 6.18 7.53
N ILE A 5 0.20 4.89 7.59
CA ILE A 5 0.68 3.97 8.61
C ILE A 5 1.51 2.88 7.94
N THR A 6 2.77 2.77 8.35
CA THR A 6 3.69 1.69 7.95
C THR A 6 4.23 1.03 9.20
N LEU A 7 3.60 -0.06 9.66
CA LEU A 7 3.99 -0.71 10.92
C LEU A 7 5.29 -1.53 10.79
N ASN A 8 5.65 -1.98 9.59
CA ASN A 8 6.87 -2.74 9.34
C ASN A 8 7.66 -2.16 8.14
N PRO A 9 8.18 -0.93 8.26
CA PRO A 9 8.96 -0.28 7.20
C PRO A 9 10.29 -1.02 6.99
N ALA A 10 10.96 -0.74 5.88
CA ALA A 10 12.23 -1.36 5.54
C ALA A 10 13.18 -0.36 4.89
N VAL A 11 14.47 -0.63 4.94
CA VAL A 11 15.41 -0.08 3.97
C VAL A 11 15.41 -1.03 2.78
N ASP A 12 14.86 -0.60 1.65
CA ASP A 12 14.86 -1.42 0.43
C ASP A 12 16.21 -1.21 -0.26
N VAL A 13 16.93 -2.30 -0.50
CA VAL A 13 18.24 -2.30 -1.14
C VAL A 13 18.13 -3.06 -2.45
N ARG A 14 18.34 -2.36 -3.56
CA ARG A 14 18.39 -2.95 -4.89
C ARG A 14 19.84 -3.11 -5.34
N TYR A 15 20.20 -4.30 -5.80
CA TYR A 15 21.45 -4.58 -6.49
C TYR A 15 21.15 -4.95 -7.93
N ASN A 16 21.76 -4.23 -8.87
CA ASN A 16 21.73 -4.58 -10.29
C ASN A 16 23.02 -5.34 -10.64
N LEU A 17 22.87 -6.59 -11.06
CA LEU A 17 23.97 -7.46 -11.46
C LEU A 17 23.76 -7.93 -12.90
N ASP A 18 24.85 -8.13 -13.64
CA ASP A 18 24.76 -8.73 -14.97
C ASP A 18 24.30 -10.19 -14.89
N TYR A 19 24.76 -10.91 -13.86
CA TYR A 19 24.38 -12.28 -13.56
C TYR A 19 24.36 -12.52 -12.04
N PHE A 20 23.59 -13.50 -11.58
CA PHE A 20 23.54 -13.89 -10.17
C PHE A 20 23.77 -15.39 -10.00
N ALA A 21 24.94 -15.74 -9.46
CA ALA A 21 25.35 -17.12 -9.23
C ALA A 21 25.50 -17.43 -7.73
N LEU A 22 25.03 -18.62 -7.34
CA LEU A 22 25.23 -19.16 -5.99
C LEU A 22 26.71 -19.53 -5.75
N ASP A 23 27.12 -19.51 -4.48
CA ASP A 23 28.49 -19.85 -4.05
C ASP A 23 29.60 -18.98 -4.70
N GLN A 24 29.27 -17.72 -5.03
CA GLN A 24 30.19 -16.76 -5.62
C GLN A 24 30.13 -15.39 -4.93
N SER A 25 31.26 -14.66 -4.96
CA SER A 25 31.31 -13.27 -4.52
C SER A 25 30.98 -12.32 -5.67
N HIS A 26 29.94 -11.52 -5.48
CA HIS A 26 29.53 -10.48 -6.43
C HIS A 26 30.00 -9.11 -5.96
N ARG A 27 30.47 -8.27 -6.90
CA ARG A 27 30.77 -6.85 -6.66
C ARG A 27 29.80 -6.02 -7.48
N CYS A 28 29.00 -5.19 -6.82
CA CYS A 28 27.96 -4.39 -7.45
C CYS A 28 28.30 -2.90 -7.34
N ALA A 29 28.43 -2.23 -8.49
CA ALA A 29 28.60 -0.77 -8.55
C ALA A 29 27.26 -0.05 -8.66
N ASP A 30 26.26 -0.67 -9.29
CA ASP A 30 24.91 -0.12 -9.46
C ASP A 30 23.97 -0.68 -8.38
N TYR A 31 23.88 0.04 -7.27
CA TYR A 31 22.99 -0.28 -6.18
C TYR A 31 22.26 0.97 -5.69
N GLN A 32 21.08 0.76 -5.12
CA GLN A 32 20.25 1.84 -4.59
C GLN A 32 19.67 1.43 -3.23
N LYS A 33 19.62 2.40 -2.31
CA LYS A 33 18.89 2.26 -1.04
C LYS A 33 17.75 3.26 -1.02
N THR A 34 16.56 2.84 -0.62
CA THR A 34 15.38 3.70 -0.50
C THR A 34 14.63 3.44 0.81
N ALA A 35 13.87 4.44 1.27
CA ALA A 35 12.95 4.27 2.38
C ALA A 35 11.74 3.43 1.94
N GLY A 36 11.79 2.14 2.27
CA GLY A 36 10.89 1.10 1.84
C GLY A 36 9.68 0.85 2.74
N GLY A 37 8.72 0.13 2.19
CA GLY A 37 7.46 -0.22 2.85
C GLY A 37 6.24 0.40 2.18
N LYS A 38 5.18 -0.40 2.06
CA LYS A 38 3.96 -0.05 1.32
C LYS A 38 3.39 1.33 1.73
N GLY A 39 3.26 1.61 3.02
CA GLY A 39 2.73 2.90 3.48
C GLY A 39 3.65 4.09 3.19
N LEU A 40 4.96 3.89 3.06
CA LEU A 40 5.89 4.92 2.60
C LEU A 40 5.77 5.17 1.10
N ASN A 41 5.52 4.14 0.28
CA ASN A 41 5.16 4.29 -1.13
C ASN A 41 3.87 5.13 -1.27
N VAL A 42 2.83 4.82 -0.50
CA VAL A 42 1.59 5.62 -0.45
C VAL A 42 1.89 7.08 -0.11
N SER A 43 2.73 7.31 0.90
CA SER A 43 3.11 8.67 1.34
C SER A 43 3.79 9.48 0.24
N ARG A 44 4.72 8.86 -0.50
CA ARG A 44 5.42 9.51 -1.62
C ARG A 44 4.46 9.92 -2.72
N VAL A 45 3.59 9.01 -3.15
CA VAL A 45 2.61 9.29 -4.21
C VAL A 45 1.64 10.38 -3.76
N LEU A 46 1.14 10.34 -2.52
CA LEU A 46 0.27 11.39 -2.00
C LEU A 46 0.97 12.77 -1.91
N LYS A 47 2.25 12.82 -1.54
CA LYS A 47 3.04 14.06 -1.55
C LYS A 47 3.17 14.62 -2.97
N ILE A 48 3.41 13.77 -3.98
CA ILE A 48 3.42 14.18 -5.40
C ILE A 48 2.05 14.72 -5.82
N LEU A 49 0.96 14.13 -5.33
CA LEU A 49 -0.41 14.60 -5.55
C LEU A 49 -0.78 15.86 -4.74
N GLY A 50 0.18 16.48 -4.04
CA GLY A 50 0.02 17.77 -3.36
C GLY A 50 -0.60 17.71 -1.97
N HIS A 51 -0.67 16.52 -1.33
CA HIS A 51 -1.23 16.38 0.00
C HIS A 51 -0.20 16.61 1.12
N GLU A 52 -0.66 17.15 2.24
CA GLU A 52 0.07 17.14 3.51
C GLU A 52 -0.08 15.78 4.21
N ILE A 53 1.06 15.17 4.53
CA ILE A 53 1.14 13.79 5.03
C ILE A 53 1.77 13.76 6.40
N GLN A 54 1.13 13.02 7.31
CA GLN A 54 1.73 12.58 8.57
C GLN A 54 1.99 11.08 8.47
N ALA A 55 3.26 10.70 8.32
CA ALA A 55 3.67 9.30 8.22
C ALA A 55 4.04 8.76 9.60
N THR A 56 3.47 7.62 9.97
CA THR A 56 3.68 7.01 11.30
C THR A 56 3.86 5.50 11.21
N GLY A 57 4.33 4.90 12.30
CA GLY A 57 4.71 3.50 12.42
C GLY A 57 5.80 3.32 13.46
N PHE A 58 6.69 2.35 13.24
CA PHE A 58 7.88 2.11 14.07
C PHE A 58 9.16 2.30 13.26
N LEU A 59 10.15 3.01 13.82
CA LEU A 59 11.51 3.10 13.28
C LEU A 59 12.49 2.84 14.41
N GLY A 60 13.54 2.08 14.14
CA GLY A 60 14.62 1.87 15.10
C GLY A 60 15.98 1.74 14.43
N GLY A 61 17.00 2.09 15.21
CA GLY A 61 18.41 2.05 14.80
C GLY A 61 18.78 2.96 13.64
N GLY A 62 19.96 2.75 13.06
CA GLY A 62 20.50 3.56 11.97
C GLY A 62 19.69 3.46 10.67
N SER A 63 19.07 2.31 10.41
CA SER A 63 18.10 2.10 9.33
C SER A 63 16.85 2.95 9.54
N GLY A 64 16.39 3.08 10.78
CA GLY A 64 15.29 3.97 11.14
C GLY A 64 15.64 5.45 10.90
N GLU A 65 16.84 5.85 11.29
CA GLU A 65 17.36 7.21 11.04
C GLU A 65 17.50 7.51 9.54
N PHE A 66 17.96 6.54 8.74
CA PHE A 66 18.01 6.66 7.28
C PHE A 66 16.61 6.95 6.71
N ILE A 67 15.60 6.17 7.09
CA ILE A 67 14.21 6.38 6.64
C ILE A 67 13.70 7.75 7.08
N ALA A 68 13.95 8.15 8.32
CA ALA A 68 13.58 9.47 8.82
C ALA A 68 14.22 10.60 7.99
N GLY A 69 15.48 10.44 7.59
CA GLY A 69 16.20 11.35 6.70
C GLY A 69 15.56 11.46 5.31
N GLU A 70 15.16 10.34 4.72
CA GLU A 70 14.47 10.32 3.43
C GLU A 70 13.10 11.00 3.49
N LEU A 71 12.32 10.78 4.56
CA LEU A 71 11.05 11.48 4.77
C LEU A 71 11.23 12.99 4.88
N LYS A 72 12.30 13.43 5.57
CA LYS A 72 12.64 14.85 5.69
C LYS A 72 12.98 15.49 4.35
N LYS A 73 13.72 14.80 3.48
CA LYS A 73 14.05 15.29 2.11
C LYS A 73 12.79 15.53 1.27
N LEU A 74 11.74 14.77 1.53
CA LEU A 74 10.45 14.85 0.83
C LEU A 74 9.44 15.76 1.53
N ASP A 75 9.84 16.42 2.62
CA ASP A 75 8.95 17.28 3.43
C ASP A 75 7.67 16.52 3.88
N ILE A 76 7.86 15.27 4.34
CA ILE A 76 6.81 14.45 4.93
C ILE A 76 6.93 14.54 6.46
N ASP A 77 5.84 14.84 7.16
CA ASP A 77 5.82 14.95 8.62
C ASP A 77 6.02 13.56 9.24
N ASN A 78 7.20 13.35 9.83
CA ASN A 78 7.61 12.10 10.45
C ASN A 78 7.07 11.99 11.89
N ARG A 79 6.14 11.06 12.09
CA ARG A 79 5.47 10.76 13.36
C ARG A 79 5.68 9.32 13.82
N PHE A 80 6.77 8.69 13.40
CA PHE A 80 7.12 7.33 13.80
C PHE A 80 7.53 7.25 15.28
N VAL A 81 7.15 6.15 15.93
CA VAL A 81 7.65 5.78 17.27
C VAL A 81 9.07 5.23 17.11
N GLN A 82 9.99 5.74 17.92
CA GLN A 82 11.35 5.22 17.96
C GLN A 82 11.39 3.95 18.82
N ILE A 83 11.98 2.88 18.29
CA ILE A 83 12.11 1.58 18.95
C ILE A 83 13.60 1.17 19.07
N ASP A 84 13.91 0.29 20.01
CA ASP A 84 15.30 -0.13 20.26
C ASP A 84 15.84 -1.07 19.18
N GLN A 85 14.99 -1.91 18.60
CA GLN A 85 15.40 -2.88 17.57
C GLN A 85 15.51 -2.23 16.19
N GLU A 86 16.51 -2.65 15.43
CA GLU A 86 16.80 -2.14 14.09
C GLU A 86 15.63 -2.32 13.12
N THR A 87 15.35 -1.28 12.32
CA THR A 87 14.44 -1.40 11.18
C THR A 87 15.01 -2.36 10.15
N ARG A 88 14.20 -3.26 9.60
CA ARG A 88 14.67 -4.29 8.67
C ARG A 88 15.23 -3.74 7.36
N THR A 89 16.01 -4.59 6.71
CA THR A 89 16.40 -4.45 5.31
C THR A 89 15.63 -5.45 4.44
N CYS A 90 15.20 -5.01 3.26
CA CYS A 90 14.73 -5.90 2.20
C CYS A 90 15.73 -5.80 1.04
N ILE A 91 16.14 -6.93 0.49
CA ILE A 91 17.10 -6.97 -0.61
C ILE A 91 16.39 -7.46 -1.87
N ALA A 92 16.52 -6.70 -2.95
CA ALA A 92 16.14 -7.11 -4.29
C ALA A 92 17.39 -7.21 -5.17
N ILE A 93 17.65 -8.39 -5.72
CA ILE A 93 18.73 -8.65 -6.67
C ILE A 93 18.11 -8.79 -8.05
N LEU A 94 18.42 -7.84 -8.93
CA LEU A 94 18.03 -7.88 -10.35
C LEU A 94 19.19 -8.43 -11.16
N SER A 95 18.92 -9.45 -11.98
CA SER A 95 19.93 -10.07 -12.83
C SER A 95 19.32 -10.65 -14.11
N GLU A 96 20.11 -10.82 -15.17
CA GLU A 96 19.75 -11.62 -16.36
C GLU A 96 18.37 -11.27 -16.96
N GLY A 97 18.14 -9.98 -17.29
CA GLY A 97 16.86 -9.52 -17.82
C GLY A 97 15.83 -9.22 -16.72
N PRO A 98 14.56 -9.69 -16.82
CA PRO A 98 13.50 -9.36 -15.86
C PRO A 98 13.49 -10.26 -14.61
N VAL A 99 14.60 -10.95 -14.28
CA VAL A 99 14.65 -11.85 -13.11
C VAL A 99 14.97 -11.06 -11.85
N GLN A 100 14.15 -11.28 -10.81
CA GLN A 100 14.29 -10.66 -9.50
C GLN A 100 14.30 -11.73 -8.41
N THR A 101 15.30 -11.66 -7.52
CA THR A 101 15.37 -12.47 -6.29
C THR A 101 15.24 -11.55 -5.08
N GLU A 102 14.38 -11.90 -4.13
CA GLU A 102 14.12 -11.08 -2.95
C GLU A 102 14.50 -11.80 -1.65
N ILE A 103 15.11 -11.06 -0.72
CA ILE A 103 15.36 -11.49 0.66
C ILE A 103 14.64 -10.51 1.58
N LEU A 104 13.63 -11.01 2.28
CA LEU A 104 12.75 -10.20 3.13
C LEU A 104 12.99 -10.57 4.60
N GLU A 105 13.62 -9.67 5.34
CA GLU A 105 13.78 -9.86 6.78
C GLU A 105 12.43 -9.73 7.50
N ALA A 106 12.23 -10.51 8.58
CA ALA A 106 11.00 -10.47 9.38
C ALA A 106 10.76 -9.11 10.06
N GLY A 107 11.85 -8.40 10.36
CA GLY A 107 11.83 -7.12 11.07
C GLY A 107 11.75 -7.22 12.58
N PRO A 108 11.68 -6.04 13.23
CA PRO A 108 11.80 -5.94 14.68
C PRO A 108 10.61 -6.58 15.39
N GLU A 109 10.85 -6.99 16.63
CA GLU A 109 9.80 -7.37 17.56
C GLU A 109 9.34 -6.16 18.37
N ILE A 110 8.06 -5.82 18.25
CA ILE A 110 7.45 -4.67 18.92
C ILE A 110 6.92 -5.10 20.28
N GLY A 111 7.60 -4.63 21.33
CA GLY A 111 7.15 -4.81 22.71
C GLY A 111 5.93 -3.97 23.08
N GLN A 112 5.24 -4.37 24.16
CA GLN A 112 4.01 -3.70 24.64
C GLN A 112 4.19 -2.20 24.89
N LYS A 113 5.36 -1.77 25.41
CA LYS A 113 5.70 -0.36 25.61
C LYS A 113 5.56 0.45 24.31
N TYR A 114 6.18 -0.02 23.23
CA TYR A 114 6.14 0.66 21.93
C TYR A 114 4.75 0.59 21.29
N ALA A 115 4.06 -0.54 21.43
CA ALA A 115 2.68 -0.67 20.96
C ALA A 115 1.72 0.31 21.66
N ALA A 116 1.90 0.55 22.96
CA ALA A 116 1.13 1.54 23.73
C ALA A 116 1.46 2.97 23.29
N GLU A 117 2.75 3.30 23.17
CA GLU A 117 3.20 4.62 22.71
C GLU A 117 2.68 4.92 21.29
N PHE A 118 2.70 3.94 20.39
CA PHE A 118 2.12 4.08 19.06
C PHE A 118 0.62 4.40 19.13
N MET A 119 -0.12 3.67 19.97
CA MET A 119 -1.57 3.87 20.09
C MET A 119 -1.90 5.28 20.61
N GLU A 120 -1.16 5.77 21.60
CA GLU A 120 -1.31 7.15 22.11
C GLU A 120 -1.02 8.18 21.02
N ARG A 121 0.08 7.99 20.28
CA ARG A 121 0.46 8.87 19.17
C ARG A 121 -0.59 8.84 18.06
N TYR A 122 -1.03 7.66 17.66
CA TYR A 122 -2.06 7.48 16.65
C TYR A 122 -3.35 8.21 17.04
N VAL A 123 -3.84 8.05 18.27
CA VAL A 123 -5.03 8.77 18.77
C VAL A 123 -4.85 10.29 18.73
N HIS A 124 -3.63 10.80 18.94
CA HIS A 124 -3.33 12.22 18.77
C HIS A 124 -3.41 12.65 17.30
N LEU A 125 -2.81 11.88 16.37
CA LEU A 125 -2.83 12.17 14.93
C LEU A 125 -4.25 12.16 14.35
N LEU A 126 -5.17 11.37 14.91
CA LEU A 126 -6.57 11.36 14.51
C LEU A 126 -7.28 12.71 14.65
N LYS A 127 -6.72 13.69 15.38
CA LYS A 127 -7.31 15.03 15.51
C LYS A 127 -7.25 15.82 14.19
N ASP A 128 -6.20 15.61 13.40
CA ASP A 128 -5.93 16.38 12.17
C ASP A 128 -6.11 15.54 10.89
N ALA A 129 -6.35 14.24 11.05
CA ALA A 129 -6.49 13.29 9.97
C ALA A 129 -7.87 13.36 9.29
N THR A 130 -7.90 13.43 7.96
CA THR A 130 -9.12 13.36 7.14
C THR A 130 -9.35 11.96 6.57
N VAL A 131 -8.26 11.26 6.27
CA VAL A 131 -8.23 9.88 5.75
C VAL A 131 -7.01 9.18 6.35
N ILE A 132 -7.14 7.88 6.62
CA ILE A 132 -6.03 7.05 7.07
C ILE A 132 -5.76 5.98 6.02
N CYS A 133 -4.49 5.81 5.66
CA CYS A 133 -4.01 4.73 4.81
C CYS A 133 -3.06 3.85 5.62
N ALA A 134 -3.47 2.64 5.95
CA ALA A 134 -2.59 1.66 6.57
C ALA A 134 -2.20 0.60 5.55
N SER A 135 -0.89 0.38 5.40
CA SER A 135 -0.39 -0.54 4.38
C SER A 135 0.79 -1.37 4.87
N GLY A 136 0.80 -2.65 4.50
CA GLY A 136 1.87 -3.60 4.82
C GLY A 136 1.54 -4.55 5.97
N SER A 137 2.44 -5.53 6.16
CA SER A 137 2.31 -6.55 7.20
C SER A 137 2.52 -5.96 8.61
N LEU A 138 2.02 -6.70 9.60
CA LEU A 138 2.35 -6.44 11.00
C LEU A 138 3.79 -6.89 11.28
N PRO A 139 4.59 -6.10 12.03
CA PRO A 139 5.86 -6.57 12.57
C PRO A 139 5.62 -7.63 13.65
N ARG A 140 6.68 -8.35 14.04
CA ARG A 140 6.61 -9.34 15.13
C ARG A 140 6.22 -8.66 16.45
N GLY A 141 5.59 -9.40 17.36
CA GLY A 141 5.17 -8.89 18.68
C GLY A 141 3.82 -8.16 18.69
N LEU A 142 3.34 -7.64 17.55
CA LEU A 142 1.97 -7.14 17.47
C LEU A 142 0.97 -8.27 17.25
N PRO A 143 -0.22 -8.20 17.90
CA PRO A 143 -1.26 -9.19 17.69
C PRO A 143 -1.87 -9.04 16.29
N GLU A 144 -2.34 -10.13 15.69
CA GLU A 144 -2.90 -10.12 14.33
C GLU A 144 -4.14 -9.22 14.17
N ASP A 145 -4.82 -8.87 15.26
CA ASP A 145 -5.96 -7.96 15.29
C ASP A 145 -5.56 -6.49 15.53
N TYR A 146 -4.27 -6.14 15.47
CA TYR A 146 -3.84 -4.77 15.74
C TYR A 146 -4.49 -3.74 14.79
N TYR A 147 -4.65 -4.07 13.49
CA TYR A 147 -5.39 -3.21 12.56
C TYR A 147 -6.86 -3.03 12.95
N CYS A 148 -7.48 -4.03 13.58
CA CYS A 148 -8.84 -3.93 14.10
C CYS A 148 -8.94 -2.81 15.15
N LEU A 149 -7.94 -2.69 16.03
CA LEU A 149 -7.86 -1.63 17.04
C LEU A 149 -7.74 -0.26 16.37
N LEU A 150 -6.91 -0.16 15.33
CA LEU A 150 -6.70 1.11 14.60
C LEU A 150 -7.97 1.56 13.89
N ILE A 151 -8.67 0.64 13.23
CA ILE A 151 -9.96 0.93 12.55
C ILE A 151 -11.00 1.42 13.55
N ARG A 152 -11.15 0.75 14.71
CA ARG A 152 -12.11 1.17 15.74
C ARG A 152 -11.86 2.61 16.21
N LYS A 153 -10.60 2.99 16.44
CA LYS A 153 -10.23 4.36 16.83
C LYS A 153 -10.50 5.38 15.73
N ALA A 154 -10.27 5.04 14.46
CA ALA A 154 -10.65 5.92 13.35
C ALA A 154 -12.18 6.14 13.30
N HIS A 155 -12.96 5.08 13.54
CA HIS A 155 -14.43 5.15 13.55
C HIS A 155 -14.98 6.02 14.68
N GLU A 156 -14.37 5.99 15.88
CA GLU A 156 -14.71 6.91 16.99
C GLU A 156 -14.62 8.40 16.56
N LYS A 157 -13.80 8.69 15.54
CA LYS A 157 -13.61 10.02 14.96
C LYS A 157 -14.28 10.21 13.59
N LYS A 158 -15.02 9.21 13.10
CA LYS A 158 -15.67 9.19 11.77
C LYS A 158 -14.68 9.39 10.61
N ILE A 159 -13.44 8.92 10.78
CA ILE A 159 -12.40 9.00 9.76
C ILE A 159 -12.43 7.74 8.91
N LYS A 160 -12.34 7.91 7.59
CA LYS A 160 -12.29 6.79 6.64
C LYS A 160 -10.93 6.10 6.72
N PHE A 161 -10.96 4.78 6.89
CA PHE A 161 -9.77 3.93 7.02
C PHE A 161 -9.60 3.04 5.78
N ILE A 162 -8.55 3.29 5.01
CA ILE A 162 -8.15 2.49 3.85
C ILE A 162 -7.06 1.52 4.30
N LEU A 163 -7.27 0.22 4.04
CA LEU A 163 -6.37 -0.86 4.47
C LEU A 163 -5.85 -1.68 3.29
N ASP A 164 -4.53 -1.77 3.14
CA ASP A 164 -3.83 -2.69 2.23
C ASP A 164 -2.87 -3.58 3.02
N THR A 165 -3.39 -4.70 3.51
CA THR A 165 -2.63 -5.77 4.17
C THR A 165 -3.10 -7.11 3.61
N SER A 166 -2.46 -8.21 4.00
CA SER A 166 -2.80 -9.55 3.53
C SER A 166 -3.01 -10.53 4.69
N GLY A 167 -3.41 -11.76 4.34
CA GLY A 167 -3.49 -12.90 5.24
C GLY A 167 -4.42 -12.71 6.46
N ALA A 168 -4.02 -13.28 7.59
CA ALA A 168 -4.82 -13.29 8.83
C ALA A 168 -5.20 -11.90 9.33
N ALA A 169 -4.30 -10.91 9.17
CA ALA A 169 -4.55 -9.53 9.58
C ALA A 169 -5.70 -8.90 8.77
N LEU A 170 -5.72 -9.09 7.45
CA LEU A 170 -6.81 -8.60 6.60
C LEU A 170 -8.12 -9.32 6.94
N LYS A 171 -8.07 -10.65 7.06
CA LYS A 171 -9.24 -11.48 7.38
C LYS A 171 -9.95 -11.03 8.67
N LYS A 172 -9.18 -10.68 9.72
CA LYS A 172 -9.72 -10.15 10.98
C LYS A 172 -10.22 -8.72 10.85
N ALA A 173 -9.52 -7.87 10.10
CA ALA A 173 -9.84 -6.46 9.95
C ALA A 173 -11.16 -6.21 9.21
N ILE A 174 -11.56 -7.07 8.27
CA ILE A 174 -12.78 -6.90 7.45
C ILE A 174 -14.03 -6.75 8.33
N ALA A 175 -14.16 -7.56 9.38
CA ALA A 175 -15.29 -7.49 10.32
C ALA A 175 -15.37 -6.15 11.08
N HIS A 176 -14.29 -5.37 11.09
CA HIS A 176 -14.24 -4.03 11.69
C HIS A 176 -14.61 -2.91 10.71
N ARG A 177 -15.10 -3.26 9.51
CA ARG A 177 -15.66 -2.35 8.52
C ARG A 177 -14.69 -1.25 8.05
N PRO A 178 -13.47 -1.60 7.57
CA PRO A 178 -12.64 -0.61 6.90
C PRO A 178 -13.40 0.04 5.75
N PHE A 179 -13.13 1.32 5.49
CA PHE A 179 -13.77 2.05 4.41
C PHE A 179 -13.40 1.44 3.05
N LEU A 180 -12.14 1.06 2.84
CA LEU A 180 -11.69 0.43 1.61
C LEU A 180 -10.64 -0.63 1.90
N ILE A 181 -10.76 -1.78 1.25
CA ILE A 181 -9.69 -2.78 1.15
C ILE A 181 -9.30 -2.99 -0.31
N LYS A 182 -8.02 -3.32 -0.56
CA LYS A 182 -7.51 -3.55 -1.92
C LYS A 182 -6.74 -4.87 -2.09
N PRO A 183 -7.37 -6.04 -1.96
CA PRO A 183 -6.69 -7.28 -2.32
C PRO A 183 -6.35 -7.31 -3.82
N ASN A 184 -5.26 -7.97 -4.20
CA ASN A 184 -5.09 -8.44 -5.58
C ASN A 184 -5.85 -9.77 -5.79
N ARG A 185 -5.87 -10.30 -7.02
CA ARG A 185 -6.53 -11.58 -7.33
C ARG A 185 -6.07 -12.74 -6.43
N ALA A 186 -4.76 -12.92 -6.26
CA ALA A 186 -4.21 -14.01 -5.46
C ALA A 186 -4.57 -13.85 -3.98
N GLU A 187 -4.51 -12.63 -3.44
CA GLU A 187 -4.93 -12.34 -2.06
C GLU A 187 -6.43 -12.57 -1.84
N LEU A 188 -7.27 -12.24 -2.83
CA LEU A 188 -8.71 -12.51 -2.78
C LEU A 188 -8.99 -14.02 -2.75
N GLU A 189 -8.37 -14.76 -3.66
CA GLU A 189 -8.53 -16.22 -3.76
C GLU A 189 -8.05 -16.93 -2.48
N ASP A 190 -6.96 -16.46 -1.86
CA ASP A 190 -6.45 -16.95 -0.58
C ASP A 190 -7.43 -16.65 0.58
N LEU A 191 -7.94 -15.43 0.67
CA LEU A 191 -8.92 -15.05 1.70
C LEU A 191 -10.21 -15.86 1.63
N CYS A 192 -10.67 -16.15 0.41
CA CYS A 192 -11.88 -16.92 0.14
C CYS A 192 -11.62 -18.44 0.12
N GLY A 193 -10.36 -18.88 0.09
CA GLY A 193 -9.98 -20.30 0.00
C GLY A 193 -10.41 -20.97 -1.30
N LYS A 194 -10.60 -20.19 -2.39
CA LYS A 194 -11.11 -20.69 -3.67
C LYS A 194 -10.55 -19.86 -4.83
N ALA A 195 -9.98 -20.54 -5.84
CA ALA A 195 -9.56 -19.90 -7.08
C ALA A 195 -10.75 -19.34 -7.87
N CYS A 196 -10.54 -18.25 -8.61
CA CYS A 196 -11.55 -17.67 -9.49
C CYS A 196 -11.30 -18.12 -10.94
N ALA A 197 -12.30 -18.68 -11.60
CA ALA A 197 -12.24 -19.05 -13.01
C ALA A 197 -12.49 -17.85 -13.96
N GLY A 198 -13.08 -16.77 -13.47
CA GLY A 198 -13.37 -15.58 -14.28
C GLY A 198 -14.01 -14.44 -13.49
N GLU A 199 -14.40 -13.39 -14.21
CA GLU A 199 -14.91 -12.12 -13.64
C GLU A 199 -16.11 -12.29 -12.72
N LYS A 200 -17.07 -13.16 -13.08
CA LYS A 200 -18.25 -13.39 -12.25
C LYS A 200 -17.87 -13.91 -10.85
N GLU A 201 -16.97 -14.88 -10.78
CA GLU A 201 -16.52 -15.44 -9.51
C GLU A 201 -15.68 -14.43 -8.71
N LEU A 202 -14.89 -13.59 -9.38
CA LEU A 202 -14.18 -12.47 -8.73
C LEU A 202 -15.16 -11.49 -8.06
N VAL A 203 -16.26 -11.15 -8.74
CA VAL A 203 -17.30 -10.29 -8.18
C VAL A 203 -18.02 -10.96 -7.02
N GLU A 204 -18.34 -12.25 -7.11
CA GLU A 204 -18.97 -13.01 -6.03
C GLU A 204 -18.07 -13.05 -4.77
N GLN A 205 -16.77 -13.27 -4.94
CA GLN A 205 -15.81 -13.25 -3.84
C GLN A 205 -15.63 -11.84 -3.25
N ALA A 206 -15.53 -10.81 -4.08
CA ALA A 206 -15.49 -9.42 -3.61
C ALA A 206 -16.77 -9.05 -2.83
N LEU A 207 -17.94 -9.52 -3.28
CA LEU A 207 -19.22 -9.34 -2.59
C LEU A 207 -19.21 -10.02 -1.22
N ALA A 208 -18.62 -11.21 -1.10
CA ALA A 208 -18.47 -11.87 0.20
C ALA A 208 -17.63 -11.04 1.19
N LEU A 209 -16.55 -10.41 0.74
CA LEU A 209 -15.75 -9.51 1.60
C LEU A 209 -16.53 -8.24 2.00
N HIS A 210 -17.33 -7.71 1.08
CA HIS A 210 -18.21 -6.58 1.37
C HIS A 210 -19.26 -6.95 2.43
N GLN A 211 -19.94 -8.09 2.25
CA GLN A 211 -20.92 -8.62 3.21
C GLN A 211 -20.30 -8.94 4.58
N ALA A 212 -19.02 -9.35 4.60
CA ALA A 212 -18.28 -9.58 5.83
C ALA A 212 -17.90 -8.28 6.58
N GLY A 213 -17.95 -7.12 5.91
CA GLY A 213 -17.93 -5.82 6.58
C GLY A 213 -17.23 -4.69 5.83
N ALA A 214 -16.34 -4.96 4.87
CA ALA A 214 -15.62 -3.90 4.16
C ALA A 214 -16.58 -3.03 3.34
N GLU A 215 -16.53 -1.70 3.50
CA GLU A 215 -17.50 -0.84 2.82
C GLU A 215 -17.29 -0.79 1.30
N ASN A 216 -16.01 -0.78 0.89
CA ASN A 216 -15.61 -0.81 -0.51
C ASN A 216 -14.49 -1.84 -0.69
N VAL A 217 -14.63 -2.70 -1.71
CA VAL A 217 -13.65 -3.74 -2.04
C VAL A 217 -13.11 -3.46 -3.42
N VAL A 218 -11.80 -3.34 -3.54
CA VAL A 218 -11.12 -3.11 -4.83
C VAL A 218 -10.20 -4.27 -5.14
N VAL A 219 -10.52 -5.03 -6.18
CA VAL A 219 -9.68 -6.14 -6.64
C VAL A 219 -8.80 -5.64 -7.77
N SER A 220 -7.50 -5.48 -7.52
CA SER A 220 -6.54 -5.10 -8.57
C SER A 220 -6.15 -6.32 -9.42
N LEU A 221 -6.19 -6.17 -10.74
CA LEU A 221 -5.97 -7.24 -11.73
C LEU A 221 -4.74 -6.97 -12.64
N GLY A 222 -3.82 -6.12 -12.20
CA GLY A 222 -2.63 -5.77 -12.97
C GLY A 222 -3.00 -5.11 -14.31
N ALA A 223 -2.52 -5.68 -15.42
CA ALA A 223 -2.77 -5.17 -16.77
C ALA A 223 -4.26 -5.25 -17.18
N GLU A 224 -5.08 -6.08 -16.51
CA GLU A 224 -6.52 -6.17 -16.77
C GLU A 224 -7.34 -5.05 -16.09
N GLY A 225 -6.68 -4.21 -15.28
CA GLY A 225 -7.29 -3.09 -14.57
C GLY A 225 -7.75 -3.47 -13.16
N ALA A 226 -9.02 -3.17 -12.83
CA ALA A 226 -9.55 -3.43 -11.49
C ALA A 226 -11.07 -3.60 -11.46
N ILE A 227 -11.54 -4.32 -10.45
CA ILE A 227 -12.96 -4.41 -10.08
C ILE A 227 -13.16 -3.64 -8.77
N TYR A 228 -14.19 -2.82 -8.72
CA TYR A 228 -14.64 -2.10 -7.52
C TYR A 228 -16.02 -2.60 -7.14
N LEU A 229 -16.24 -2.90 -5.87
CA LEU A 229 -17.54 -3.33 -5.35
C LEU A 229 -17.90 -2.59 -4.07
N ASN A 230 -19.14 -2.12 -3.98
CA ASN A 230 -19.75 -1.61 -2.76
C ASN A 230 -21.28 -1.81 -2.80
N ALA A 231 -21.99 -1.15 -1.87
CA ALA A 231 -23.45 -1.22 -1.78
C ALA A 231 -24.22 -0.68 -3.00
N GLN A 232 -23.57 0.07 -3.91
CA GLN A 232 -24.18 0.62 -5.12
C GLN A 232 -24.12 -0.36 -6.31
N GLY A 233 -23.23 -1.34 -6.26
CA GLY A 233 -23.00 -2.31 -7.33
C GLY A 233 -21.53 -2.63 -7.54
N ALA A 234 -21.25 -3.31 -8.65
CA ALA A 234 -19.90 -3.65 -9.07
C ALA A 234 -19.52 -2.90 -10.36
N TYR A 235 -18.28 -2.44 -10.42
CA TYR A 235 -17.74 -1.65 -11.52
C TYR A 235 -16.41 -2.23 -11.97
N LYS A 236 -16.19 -2.27 -13.29
CA LYS A 236 -14.91 -2.65 -13.88
C LYS A 236 -14.22 -1.44 -14.48
N ALA A 237 -12.95 -1.26 -14.15
CA ALA A 237 -12.04 -0.36 -14.85
C ALA A 237 -11.18 -1.17 -15.82
N SER A 238 -11.30 -0.86 -17.12
CA SER A 238 -10.39 -1.34 -18.15
C SER A 238 -9.32 -0.28 -18.40
N VAL A 239 -8.07 -0.72 -18.41
CA VAL A 239 -6.89 0.15 -18.51
C VAL A 239 -6.20 -0.03 -19.87
N PRO A 240 -5.53 1.00 -20.42
CA PRO A 240 -4.78 0.85 -21.67
C PRO A 240 -3.55 -0.04 -21.48
N GLU A 241 -3.11 -0.68 -22.56
CA GLU A 241 -1.78 -1.32 -22.59
C GLU A 241 -0.69 -0.25 -22.51
N ILE A 242 0.34 -0.52 -21.73
CA ILE A 242 1.46 0.40 -21.50
C ILE A 242 2.80 -0.35 -21.57
N SER A 243 3.88 0.38 -21.83
CA SER A 243 5.22 -0.13 -21.60
C SER A 243 5.54 -0.08 -20.11
N CYS A 244 5.36 -1.21 -19.43
CA CYS A 244 5.68 -1.37 -18.02
C CYS A 244 7.19 -1.36 -17.81
N ARG A 245 7.68 -0.52 -16.90
CA ARG A 245 9.08 -0.47 -16.46
C ARG A 245 9.27 -1.15 -15.11
N ASN A 246 8.44 -0.82 -14.12
CA ASN A 246 8.50 -1.39 -12.78
C ASN A 246 7.11 -1.44 -12.12
N PRO A 247 6.44 -2.60 -12.05
CA PRO A 247 5.11 -2.70 -11.45
C PRO A 247 5.12 -2.65 -9.91
N VAL A 248 6.29 -2.69 -9.27
CA VAL A 248 6.40 -2.66 -7.81
C VAL A 248 5.92 -1.29 -7.30
N GLY A 249 5.03 -1.32 -6.31
CA GLY A 249 4.40 -0.12 -5.74
C GLY A 249 3.17 0.38 -6.49
N SER A 250 2.77 -0.23 -7.61
CA SER A 250 1.56 0.21 -8.34
C SER A 250 0.29 0.02 -7.52
N GLY A 251 0.22 -1.01 -6.67
CA GLY A 251 -0.85 -1.18 -5.70
C GLY A 251 -0.88 -0.04 -4.66
N ASP A 252 0.29 0.36 -4.15
CA ASP A 252 0.41 1.44 -3.18
C ASP A 252 0.04 2.80 -3.81
N ALA A 253 0.44 3.04 -5.05
CA ALA A 253 0.04 4.21 -5.83
C ALA A 253 -1.48 4.24 -6.08
N MET A 254 -2.11 3.08 -6.29
CA MET A 254 -3.57 2.97 -6.37
C MET A 254 -4.25 3.34 -5.04
N ILE A 255 -3.72 2.90 -3.90
CA ILE A 255 -4.20 3.30 -2.56
C ILE A 255 -4.08 4.82 -2.37
N ALA A 256 -2.95 5.42 -2.75
CA ALA A 256 -2.77 6.86 -2.73
C ALA A 256 -3.82 7.58 -3.61
N GLY A 257 -4.12 7.04 -4.79
CA GLY A 257 -5.17 7.56 -5.67
C GLY A 257 -6.55 7.52 -5.02
N PHE A 258 -6.92 6.43 -4.32
CA PHE A 258 -8.19 6.38 -3.58
C PHE A 258 -8.21 7.37 -2.41
N ALA A 259 -7.12 7.51 -1.66
CA ALA A 259 -7.06 8.48 -0.57
C ALA A 259 -7.18 9.93 -1.08
N HIS A 260 -6.55 10.25 -2.21
CA HIS A 260 -6.75 11.51 -2.92
C HIS A 260 -8.22 11.70 -3.30
N ALA A 261 -8.84 10.69 -3.92
CA ALA A 261 -10.21 10.77 -4.39
C ALA A 261 -11.23 10.93 -3.25
N VAL A 262 -11.02 10.22 -2.13
CA VAL A 262 -11.82 10.34 -0.92
C VAL A 262 -11.71 11.74 -0.31
N THR A 263 -10.49 12.28 -0.23
CA THR A 263 -10.24 13.62 0.32
C THR A 263 -10.91 14.70 -0.54
N ASN A 264 -10.90 14.53 -1.85
CA ASN A 264 -11.51 15.44 -2.82
C ASN A 264 -12.99 15.14 -3.12
N LYS A 265 -13.62 14.19 -2.41
CA LYS A 265 -15.04 13.81 -2.58
C LYS A 265 -15.43 13.48 -4.03
N MET A 266 -14.53 12.82 -4.75
CA MET A 266 -14.78 12.40 -6.13
C MET A 266 -15.91 11.37 -6.22
N SER A 267 -16.55 11.27 -7.39
CA SER A 267 -17.52 10.21 -7.68
C SER A 267 -16.86 8.82 -7.61
N LEU A 268 -17.65 7.75 -7.49
CA LEU A 268 -17.11 6.37 -7.48
C LEU A 268 -16.30 6.09 -8.75
N GLU A 269 -16.88 6.37 -9.92
CA GLU A 269 -16.24 6.10 -11.20
C GLU A 269 -14.95 6.91 -11.37
N ASP A 270 -14.96 8.19 -10.99
CA ASP A 270 -13.77 9.02 -11.05
C ASP A 270 -12.71 8.57 -10.05
N SER A 271 -13.11 8.12 -8.86
CA SER A 271 -12.20 7.57 -7.86
C SER A 271 -11.48 6.34 -8.39
N LEU A 272 -12.23 5.39 -8.97
CA LEU A 272 -11.66 4.18 -9.56
C LEU A 272 -10.74 4.51 -10.74
N ARG A 273 -11.18 5.41 -11.63
CA ARG A 273 -10.40 5.88 -12.79
C ARG A 273 -9.09 6.53 -12.37
N PHE A 274 -9.13 7.42 -11.38
CA PHE A 274 -7.96 8.12 -10.85
C PHE A 274 -7.00 7.17 -10.12
N ALA A 275 -7.52 6.25 -9.31
CA ALA A 275 -6.71 5.27 -8.60
C ALA A 275 -5.99 4.32 -9.58
N CYS A 276 -6.69 3.80 -10.59
CA CYS A 276 -6.07 3.00 -11.65
C CYS A 276 -4.98 3.81 -12.38
N ALA A 277 -5.24 5.07 -12.73
CA ALA A 277 -4.25 5.92 -13.39
C ALA A 277 -2.97 6.11 -12.54
N CYS A 278 -3.10 6.28 -11.22
CA CYS A 278 -1.94 6.35 -10.32
C CYS A 278 -1.12 5.06 -10.33
N GLY A 279 -1.78 3.89 -10.28
CA GLY A 279 -1.12 2.59 -10.34
C GLY A 279 -0.38 2.36 -11.65
N ILE A 280 -0.98 2.73 -12.78
CA ILE A 280 -0.36 2.62 -14.12
C ILE A 280 0.80 3.61 -14.26
N ALA A 281 0.62 4.86 -13.81
CA ALA A 281 1.68 5.86 -13.86
C ALA A 281 2.91 5.41 -13.07
N ASN A 282 2.75 4.76 -11.91
CA ASN A 282 3.86 4.14 -11.19
C ASN A 282 4.51 3.01 -11.99
N ALA A 283 3.71 2.16 -12.64
CA ALA A 283 4.23 1.05 -13.44
C ALA A 283 5.13 1.52 -14.61
N MET A 284 4.92 2.75 -15.09
CA MET A 284 5.73 3.37 -16.16
C MET A 284 7.02 4.04 -15.65
N GLU A 285 7.16 4.23 -14.34
CA GLU A 285 8.37 4.78 -13.72
C GLU A 285 9.39 3.67 -13.44
N ALA A 286 10.67 4.04 -13.37
CA ALA A 286 11.71 3.11 -12.91
C ALA A 286 11.72 2.99 -11.37
N GLU A 287 11.34 4.06 -10.68
CA GLU A 287 11.33 4.16 -9.22
C GLU A 287 9.98 3.75 -8.62
N THR A 288 10.01 3.04 -7.50
CA THR A 288 8.83 2.61 -6.76
C THR A 288 8.21 3.75 -5.93
N GLY A 289 6.88 3.89 -5.98
CA GLY A 289 6.16 4.95 -5.27
C GLY A 289 6.35 6.33 -5.91
N LYS A 290 6.58 6.35 -7.24
CA LYS A 290 6.75 7.55 -8.05
C LYS A 290 5.64 7.60 -9.10
N ILE A 291 5.15 8.79 -9.43
CA ILE A 291 4.27 9.01 -10.57
C ILE A 291 4.68 10.30 -11.29
N ASN A 292 4.40 10.36 -12.59
CA ASN A 292 4.36 11.59 -13.35
C ASN A 292 2.89 12.05 -13.49
N CYS A 293 2.55 13.20 -12.90
CA CYS A 293 1.17 13.71 -12.90
C CYS A 293 0.60 13.94 -14.30
N ALA A 294 1.41 14.42 -15.25
CA ALA A 294 0.95 14.66 -16.62
C ALA A 294 0.59 13.35 -17.33
N VAL A 295 1.44 12.32 -17.16
CA VAL A 295 1.19 10.97 -17.69
C VAL A 295 -0.03 10.34 -17.01
N MET A 296 -0.14 10.46 -15.68
CA MET A 296 -1.30 9.99 -14.92
C MET A 296 -2.60 10.63 -15.43
N ASP A 297 -2.63 11.94 -15.65
CA ASP A 297 -3.80 12.65 -16.16
C ASP A 297 -4.19 12.24 -17.59
N GLU A 298 -3.20 11.93 -18.43
CA GLU A 298 -3.45 11.39 -19.77
C GLU A 298 -4.06 9.99 -19.70
N LEU A 299 -3.45 9.09 -18.93
CA LEU A 299 -3.92 7.72 -18.71
C LEU A 299 -5.35 7.71 -18.15
N ARG A 300 -5.64 8.61 -17.21
CA ARG A 300 -6.96 8.76 -16.60
C ARG A 300 -8.06 8.91 -17.65
N ARG A 301 -7.81 9.64 -18.74
CA ARG A 301 -8.79 9.86 -19.82
C ARG A 301 -9.04 8.63 -20.68
N GLN A 302 -8.10 7.69 -20.69
CA GLN A 302 -8.18 6.45 -21.47
C GLN A 302 -8.86 5.30 -20.69
N ILE A 303 -8.94 5.41 -19.36
CA ILE A 303 -9.52 4.37 -18.51
C ILE A 303 -11.05 4.43 -18.59
N ARG A 304 -11.62 3.32 -19.05
CA ARG A 304 -13.07 3.13 -19.13
C ARG A 304 -13.57 2.44 -17.87
N VAL A 305 -14.54 3.06 -17.20
CA VAL A 305 -15.25 2.47 -16.06
C VAL A 305 -16.66 2.13 -16.50
N VAL A 306 -17.11 0.91 -16.22
CA VAL A 306 -18.46 0.44 -16.52
C VAL A 306 -19.05 -0.29 -15.32
N ALA A 307 -20.34 -0.08 -15.06
CA ALA A 307 -21.09 -0.94 -14.14
C ALA A 307 -21.23 -2.33 -14.78
N ILE A 308 -21.00 -3.38 -13.98
CA ILE A 308 -21.06 -4.78 -14.42
C ILE A 308 -22.10 -5.60 -13.66
N TYR A 309 -22.50 -5.16 -12.45
CA TYR A 309 -23.59 -5.73 -11.66
C TYR A 309 -24.29 -4.66 -10.82
#